data_AF-A0A8S3WV49-F1
#
_entry.id   AF-A0A8S3WV49-F1
#
_cell.length_a   1.000
_cell.length_b   1.000
_cell.length_c   1.000
_cell.angle_alpha   90.00
_cell.angle_beta   90.00
_cell.angle_gamma   90.00
#
_symmetry.space_group_name_H-M   'P 1'
#
loop_
_entity.id
_entity.type
_entity.pdbx_description
1 polymer ?
#
loop_
_entity_poly.entity_id
_entity_poly.type
_entity_poly.pdbx_seq_one_letter_code
_entity_poly.pdbx_strand_id
1 'polypeptide(L)'
;MAEVQSDLTIWQKSLERRVNREKTVYMHCNFSNANVNVIGCPSIEGSPLKRVEEFKYLGSIVAPKACIEREIQNRTQTSWLKWRLLSGILYDSRMPIKIKGNVYKRAVRPALLYGSECWPMRKTDEQKIHVTEMKMLRWSGGVSRTDKIRDDYIRGSFKVTMVHEKLRENRLR
;
A
#
# COMPACT_ATOMS: atom_id res chain seq x y z
N MET A 1 1.70 -27.69 12.82
CA MET A 1 0.48 -27.24 13.53
C MET A 1 0.58 -27.39 15.04
N ALA A 2 1.06 -28.52 15.57
CA ALA A 2 1.32 -28.66 17.02
C ALA A 2 2.31 -27.60 17.54
N GLU A 3 3.35 -27.30 16.76
CA GLU A 3 4.30 -26.21 17.05
C GLU A 3 3.61 -24.84 17.10
N VAL A 4 2.84 -24.46 16.08
CA VAL A 4 2.11 -23.16 16.04
C VAL A 4 1.16 -23.01 17.23
N GLN A 5 0.45 -24.08 17.61
CA GLN A 5 -0.43 -24.06 18.78
C GLN A 5 0.36 -23.96 20.08
N SER A 6 1.50 -24.66 20.18
CA SER A 6 2.40 -24.60 21.33
C SER A 6 2.97 -23.19 21.50
N ASP A 7 3.50 -22.59 20.43
CA ASP A 7 3.98 -21.22 20.42
C ASP A 7 2.88 -20.26 20.86
N LEU A 8 1.67 -20.37 20.29
CA LEU A 8 0.54 -19.52 20.66
C LEU A 8 0.23 -19.58 22.16
N THR A 9 0.29 -20.78 22.77
CA THR A 9 0.08 -20.95 24.21
C THR A 9 1.23 -20.37 25.05
N ILE A 10 2.49 -20.49 24.59
CA ILE A 10 3.66 -19.88 25.24
C ILE A 10 3.53 -18.35 25.21
N TRP A 11 3.21 -17.79 24.04
CA TRP A 11 2.99 -16.36 23.85
C TRP A 11 1.85 -15.84 24.73
N GLN A 12 0.73 -16.55 24.79
CA GLN A 12 -0.39 -16.18 25.66
C GLN A 12 0.03 -16.15 27.13
N LYS A 13 0.76 -17.17 27.58
CA LYS A 13 1.24 -17.27 28.96
C LYS A 13 2.26 -16.19 29.31
N SER A 14 3.18 -15.88 28.38
CA SER A 14 4.21 -14.86 28.56
C SER A 14 3.67 -13.44 28.56
N LEU A 15 2.58 -13.17 27.83
CA LEU A 15 2.05 -11.82 27.68
C LEU A 15 1.23 -11.37 28.89
N GLU A 16 0.80 -12.28 29.77
CA GLU A 16 -0.08 -12.01 30.94
C GLU A 16 -1.28 -11.08 30.64
N ARG A 17 -1.70 -11.03 29.37
CA ARG A 17 -2.70 -10.09 28.85
C ARG A 17 -3.75 -10.82 28.02
N ARG A 18 -4.99 -10.36 28.15
CA ARG A 18 -6.13 -10.90 27.40
C ARG A 18 -6.02 -10.56 25.92
N VAL A 19 -5.93 -11.58 25.07
CA VAL A 19 -5.90 -11.45 23.61
C VAL A 19 -7.29 -11.10 23.08
N ASN A 20 -7.39 -10.11 22.19
CA ASN A 20 -8.65 -9.76 21.54
C ASN A 20 -8.94 -10.75 20.39
N ARG A 21 -9.94 -11.62 20.59
CA ARG A 21 -10.30 -12.68 19.63
C ARG A 21 -10.91 -12.15 18.33
N GLU A 22 -11.54 -10.98 18.33
CA GLU A 22 -12.13 -10.38 17.12
C GLU A 22 -11.06 -9.86 16.16
N LYS A 23 -9.95 -9.34 16.72
CA LYS A 23 -8.82 -8.80 15.94
C LYS A 23 -7.78 -9.85 15.61
N THR A 24 -7.75 -10.97 16.35
CA THR A 24 -6.77 -12.03 16.18
C THR A 24 -7.24 -13.01 15.12
N VAL A 25 -6.48 -13.11 14.05
CA VAL A 25 -6.77 -13.97 12.91
C VAL A 25 -5.54 -14.78 12.56
N TYR A 26 -5.76 -15.92 11.92
CA TYR A 26 -4.70 -16.79 11.44
C TYR A 26 -4.63 -16.73 9.90
N MET A 27 -3.42 -16.64 9.37
CA MET A 27 -3.16 -16.65 7.94
C MET A 27 -2.20 -17.80 7.64
N HIS A 28 -2.59 -18.68 6.72
CA HIS A 28 -1.76 -19.81 6.31
C HIS A 28 -0.96 -19.44 5.07
N CYS A 29 0.36 -19.42 5.19
CA CYS A 29 1.28 -19.15 4.10
C CYS A 29 1.90 -20.45 3.57
N ASN A 30 1.33 -20.99 2.49
CA ASN A 30 1.87 -22.18 1.84
C ASN A 30 2.99 -21.79 0.85
N PHE A 31 4.22 -21.69 1.33
CA PHE A 31 5.37 -21.33 0.50
C PHE A 31 5.93 -22.51 -0.33
N SER A 32 5.58 -23.75 0.02
CA SER A 32 6.15 -24.97 -0.56
C SER A 32 5.25 -25.66 -1.59
N ASN A 33 4.10 -25.07 -1.95
CA ASN A 33 3.11 -25.65 -2.89
C ASN A 33 2.68 -27.09 -2.58
N ALA A 34 3.00 -27.61 -1.39
CA ALA A 34 2.54 -28.92 -0.96
C ALA A 34 1.02 -28.84 -0.79
N ASN A 35 0.30 -29.85 -1.31
CA ASN A 35 -1.13 -30.03 -1.08
C ASN A 35 -1.37 -30.42 0.38
N VAL A 36 -1.10 -29.51 1.30
CA VAL A 36 -1.49 -29.65 2.69
C VAL A 36 -2.95 -29.25 2.75
N ASN A 37 -3.84 -30.24 2.66
CA ASN A 37 -5.17 -30.12 3.23
C ASN A 37 -4.96 -29.84 4.72
N VAL A 38 -5.00 -28.56 5.12
CA VAL A 38 -4.73 -28.17 6.51
C VAL A 38 -5.91 -28.61 7.37
N ILE A 39 -5.74 -29.76 7.99
CA ILE A 39 -6.57 -30.29 9.07
C ILE A 39 -6.14 -29.54 10.34
N GLY A 40 -6.94 -28.54 10.74
CA GLY A 40 -6.85 -27.87 12.05
C GLY A 40 -6.66 -26.35 11.98
N CYS A 41 -7.61 -25.60 12.53
CA CYS A 41 -7.46 -24.18 12.83
C CYS A 41 -6.86 -24.04 14.24
N PRO A 42 -5.82 -23.22 14.46
CA PRO A 42 -5.33 -22.94 15.80
C PRO A 42 -6.45 -22.32 16.64
N SER A 43 -6.52 -22.69 17.91
CA SER A 43 -7.57 -22.24 18.83
C SER A 43 -6.97 -21.45 20.00
N ILE A 44 -7.67 -20.40 20.41
CA ILE A 44 -7.36 -19.66 21.64
C ILE A 44 -8.48 -19.98 22.63
N GLU A 45 -8.14 -20.56 23.78
CA GLU A 45 -9.09 -20.89 24.85
C GLU A 45 -10.28 -21.73 24.32
N GLY A 46 -10.01 -22.70 23.43
CA GLY A 46 -11.01 -23.59 22.84
C GLY A 46 -11.81 -23.02 21.66
N SER A 47 -11.66 -21.73 21.34
CA SER A 47 -12.31 -21.10 20.17
C SER A 47 -11.38 -21.09 18.95
N PRO A 48 -11.78 -21.63 17.79
CA PRO A 48 -10.94 -21.63 16.60
C PRO A 48 -10.75 -20.20 16.06
N LEU A 49 -9.52 -19.87 15.68
CA LEU A 49 -9.21 -18.59 15.06
C LEU A 49 -9.74 -18.52 13.62
N LYS A 50 -10.25 -17.34 13.25
CA LYS A 50 -10.69 -17.08 11.88
C LYS A 50 -9.50 -17.13 10.92
N ARG A 51 -9.61 -17.95 9.89
CA ARG A 51 -8.65 -17.98 8.78
C ARG A 51 -8.91 -16.81 7.82
N VAL A 52 -7.86 -16.10 7.43
CA VAL A 52 -7.90 -15.03 6.44
C VAL A 52 -6.87 -15.24 5.34
N GLU A 53 -7.19 -14.75 4.14
CA GLU A 53 -6.28 -14.75 2.98
C GLU A 53 -5.56 -13.40 2.79
N GLU A 54 -6.13 -12.32 3.32
CA GLU A 54 -5.51 -11.00 3.31
C GLU A 54 -5.66 -10.40 4.72
N PHE A 55 -4.60 -9.78 5.23
CA PHE A 55 -4.62 -9.09 6.51
C PHE A 55 -3.95 -7.72 6.40
N LYS A 56 -4.61 -6.69 6.95
CA LYS A 56 -4.06 -5.33 6.99
C LYS A 56 -3.24 -5.15 8.25
N TYR A 57 -1.92 -5.10 8.10
CA TYR A 57 -0.96 -4.86 9.17
C TYR A 57 -0.28 -3.51 8.98
N LEU A 58 -0.40 -2.62 9.98
CA LEU A 58 0.18 -1.26 9.96
C LEU A 58 -0.14 -0.45 8.67
N GLY A 59 -1.29 -0.73 8.05
CA GLY A 59 -1.72 -0.07 6.82
C GLY A 59 -1.39 -0.82 5.54
N SER A 60 -0.45 -1.76 5.57
CA SER A 60 -0.05 -2.60 4.44
C SER A 60 -0.81 -3.92 4.41
N ILE A 61 -1.13 -4.42 3.22
CA ILE A 61 -1.84 -5.68 3.03
C ILE A 61 -0.81 -6.81 2.91
N VAL A 62 -0.93 -7.79 3.81
CA VAL A 62 -0.13 -9.02 3.81
C VAL A 62 -1.00 -10.14 3.24
N ALA A 63 -0.44 -10.90 2.29
CA ALA A 63 -1.11 -12.01 1.63
C ALA A 63 -0.17 -13.24 1.51
N PRO A 64 -0.69 -14.48 1.57
CA PRO A 64 0.08 -15.72 1.46
C PRO A 64 0.89 -15.84 0.17
N LYS A 65 0.28 -15.50 -0.95
CA LYS A 65 0.97 -15.28 -2.22
C LYS A 65 1.39 -13.82 -2.16
N ALA A 66 2.69 -13.53 -2.02
CA ALA A 66 3.25 -12.19 -1.85
C ALA A 66 3.00 -11.26 -3.07
N CYS A 67 1.73 -11.03 -3.39
CA CYS A 67 1.25 -10.29 -4.54
C CYS A 67 1.06 -8.84 -4.13
N ILE A 68 1.89 -7.98 -4.71
CA ILE A 68 1.93 -6.54 -4.40
C ILE A 68 0.77 -5.81 -5.07
N GLU A 69 0.13 -6.42 -6.07
CA GLU A 69 -0.91 -5.75 -6.87
C GLU A 69 -2.04 -5.20 -6.01
N ARG A 70 -2.48 -5.97 -5.00
CA ARG A 70 -3.50 -5.54 -4.05
C ARG A 70 -3.03 -4.36 -3.21
N GLU A 71 -1.77 -4.38 -2.76
CA GLU A 71 -1.19 -3.28 -1.99
C GLU A 71 -1.08 -2.00 -2.84
N ILE A 72 -0.62 -2.10 -4.08
CA ILE A 72 -0.58 -0.95 -5.01
C ILE A 72 -1.97 -0.39 -5.27
N GLN A 73 -2.99 -1.24 -5.41
CA GLN A 73 -4.38 -0.81 -5.55
C GLN A 73 -4.85 -0.05 -4.30
N ASN A 74 -4.58 -0.57 -3.11
CA ASN A 74 -4.91 0.06 -1.84
C ASN A 74 -4.20 1.42 -1.68
N ARG A 75 -2.92 1.52 -2.06
CA ARG A 75 -2.15 2.78 -2.04
C ARG A 75 -2.62 3.78 -3.07
N THR A 76 -2.99 3.31 -4.25
CA THR A 76 -3.64 4.12 -5.28
C THR A 76 -4.95 4.71 -4.75
N GLN A 77 -5.80 3.91 -4.12
CA GLN A 77 -7.04 4.41 -3.53
C GLN A 77 -6.78 5.40 -2.39
N THR A 78 -5.85 5.08 -1.49
CA THR A 78 -5.50 5.95 -0.35
C THR A 78 -4.94 7.29 -0.81
N SER A 79 -4.07 7.29 -1.82
CA SER A 79 -3.54 8.52 -2.42
C SER A 79 -4.61 9.33 -3.15
N TRP A 80 -5.56 8.70 -3.86
CA TRP A 80 -6.72 9.39 -4.43
C TRP A 80 -7.62 10.03 -3.37
N LEU A 81 -7.88 9.35 -2.25
CA LEU A 81 -8.62 9.94 -1.14
C LEU A 81 -7.89 11.16 -0.58
N LYS A 82 -6.57 11.08 -0.42
CA LYS A 82 -5.75 12.20 0.06
C LYS A 82 -5.74 13.36 -0.94
N TRP A 83 -5.65 13.06 -2.24
CA TRP A 83 -5.74 14.05 -3.31
C TRP A 83 -7.11 14.74 -3.30
N ARG A 84 -8.21 13.96 -3.17
CA ARG A 84 -9.58 14.47 -3.13
C ARG A 84 -9.82 15.37 -1.91
N LEU A 85 -9.29 14.99 -0.75
CA LEU A 85 -9.34 15.81 0.46
C LEU A 85 -8.66 17.18 0.25
N LEU A 86 -7.58 17.20 -0.54
CA LEU A 86 -6.80 18.41 -0.84
C LEU A 86 -7.22 19.06 -2.16
N SER A 87 -8.37 18.68 -2.72
CA SER A 87 -8.84 19.16 -4.02
C SER A 87 -9.05 20.68 -4.03
N GLY A 88 -9.44 21.29 -2.91
CA GLY A 88 -9.56 22.75 -2.79
C GLY A 88 -8.26 23.52 -3.06
N ILE A 89 -7.09 22.89 -2.91
CA ILE A 89 -5.80 23.48 -3.27
C ILE A 89 -5.31 22.92 -4.60
N LEU A 90 -5.41 21.60 -4.78
CA LEU A 90 -4.84 20.90 -5.91
C LEU A 90 -5.60 21.16 -7.21
N TYR A 91 -6.92 21.32 -7.16
CA TYR A 91 -7.77 21.52 -8.34
C TYR A 91 -8.09 23.01 -8.60
N ASP A 92 -7.90 23.90 -7.62
CA ASP A 92 -8.18 25.33 -7.78
C ASP A 92 -7.27 25.97 -8.84
N SER A 93 -7.85 26.55 -9.89
CA SER A 93 -7.11 27.20 -10.98
C SER A 93 -6.37 28.46 -10.53
N ARG A 94 -6.80 29.10 -9.44
CA ARG A 94 -6.16 30.30 -8.87
C ARG A 94 -4.87 29.98 -8.12
N MET A 95 -4.71 28.73 -7.70
CA MET A 95 -3.57 28.31 -6.90
C MET A 95 -2.31 28.14 -7.77
N PRO A 96 -1.18 28.79 -7.42
CA PRO A 96 0.08 28.61 -8.13
C PRO A 96 0.53 27.15 -8.23
N ILE A 97 0.99 26.73 -9.41
CA ILE A 97 1.41 25.35 -9.68
C ILE A 97 2.54 24.87 -8.75
N LYS A 98 3.42 25.78 -8.32
CA LYS A 98 4.50 25.50 -7.36
C LYS A 98 3.94 25.06 -6.00
N ILE A 99 2.87 25.72 -5.53
CA ILE A 99 2.21 25.37 -4.25
C ILE A 99 1.52 24.01 -4.39
N LYS A 100 0.80 23.79 -5.49
CA LYS A 100 0.19 22.48 -5.79
C LYS A 100 1.22 21.35 -5.79
N GLY A 101 2.37 21.58 -6.44
CA GLY A 101 3.50 20.64 -6.45
C GLY A 101 4.04 20.35 -5.06
N ASN A 102 4.18 21.36 -4.21
CA ASN A 102 4.62 21.17 -2.82
C ASN A 102 3.61 20.38 -1.99
N VAL A 103 2.32 20.68 -2.11
CA VAL A 103 1.25 19.93 -1.44
C VAL A 103 1.21 18.48 -1.92
N TYR A 104 1.30 18.25 -3.22
CA TYR A 104 1.36 16.92 -3.80
C TYR A 104 2.54 16.11 -3.22
N LYS A 105 3.75 16.66 -3.26
CA LYS A 105 4.97 16.00 -2.76
C LYS A 105 4.90 15.65 -1.27
N ARG A 106 4.28 16.51 -0.45
CA ARG A 106 4.28 16.36 1.01
C ARG A 106 3.11 15.53 1.53
N ALA A 107 1.97 15.51 0.85
CA ALA A 107 0.77 14.88 1.37
C ALA A 107 0.27 13.70 0.53
N VAL A 108 0.25 13.82 -0.80
CA VAL A 108 -0.34 12.81 -1.69
C VAL A 108 0.69 11.75 -2.06
N ARG A 109 1.88 12.17 -2.48
CA ARG A 109 2.94 11.27 -2.92
C ARG A 109 3.39 10.28 -1.83
N PRO A 110 3.56 10.68 -0.56
CA PRO A 110 3.92 9.71 0.49
C PRO A 110 2.82 8.67 0.73
N ALA A 111 1.54 9.03 0.58
CA ALA A 111 0.44 8.07 0.69
C ALA A 111 0.44 7.02 -0.43
N LEU A 112 0.88 7.41 -1.63
CA LEU A 112 1.03 6.51 -2.77
C LEU A 112 2.24 5.58 -2.62
N LEU A 113 3.34 6.07 -2.06
CA LEU A 113 4.63 5.37 -2.00
C LEU A 113 4.92 4.70 -0.65
N TYR A 114 4.00 4.76 0.31
CA TYR A 114 4.20 4.14 1.62
C TYR A 114 4.39 2.63 1.49
N GLY A 115 5.46 2.09 2.11
CA GLY A 115 5.79 0.67 2.06
C GLY A 115 6.53 0.26 0.78
N SER A 116 6.80 1.20 -0.14
CA SER A 116 7.55 0.92 -1.38
C SER A 116 8.97 0.44 -1.13
N GLU A 117 9.52 0.68 0.06
CA GLU A 117 10.84 0.21 0.49
C GLU A 117 10.98 -1.32 0.45
N CYS A 118 9.88 -2.06 0.67
CA CYS A 118 9.85 -3.53 0.79
C CYS A 118 9.11 -4.22 -0.36
N TRP A 119 8.70 -3.51 -1.40
CA TRP A 119 7.93 -4.10 -2.50
C TRP A 119 8.83 -4.79 -3.53
N PRO A 120 8.65 -6.11 -3.82
CA PRO A 120 9.29 -6.75 -4.98
C PRO A 120 8.67 -6.33 -6.33
N MET A 121 8.86 -5.06 -6.72
CA MET A 121 8.16 -4.47 -7.87
C MET A 121 8.63 -5.02 -9.23
N ARG A 122 7.66 -5.24 -10.12
CA ARG A 122 7.89 -5.45 -11.56
C ARG A 122 7.76 -4.12 -12.31
N LYS A 123 8.27 -4.06 -13.55
CA LYS A 123 8.10 -2.88 -14.43
C LYS A 123 6.62 -2.51 -14.66
N THR A 124 5.73 -3.50 -14.72
CA THR A 124 4.28 -3.30 -14.85
C THR A 124 3.69 -2.56 -13.65
N ASP A 125 4.21 -2.82 -12.46
CA ASP A 125 3.74 -2.24 -11.21
C ASP A 125 4.23 -0.80 -11.06
N GLU A 126 5.49 -0.55 -11.39
CA GLU A 126 6.05 0.81 -11.50
C GLU A 126 5.25 1.66 -12.48
N GLN A 127 4.85 1.09 -13.62
CA GLN A 127 4.01 1.78 -14.60
C GLN A 127 2.62 2.13 -14.06
N LYS A 128 1.99 1.26 -13.26
CA LYS A 128 0.68 1.55 -12.62
C LYS A 128 0.79 2.75 -11.67
N ILE A 129 1.87 2.81 -10.88
CA ILE A 129 2.14 3.93 -9.97
C ILE A 129 2.41 5.21 -10.78
N HIS A 130 3.22 5.13 -11.84
CA HIS A 130 3.49 6.25 -12.74
C HIS A 130 2.22 6.84 -13.37
N VAL A 131 1.36 5.98 -13.93
CA VAL A 131 0.08 6.39 -14.53
C VAL A 131 -0.80 7.09 -13.50
N THR A 132 -0.82 6.58 -12.26
CA THR A 132 -1.58 7.18 -11.17
C THR A 132 -1.04 8.57 -10.79
N GLU A 133 0.27 8.71 -10.59
CA GLU A 133 0.94 9.99 -10.30
C GLU A 133 0.66 11.02 -11.41
N MET A 134 0.86 10.63 -12.67
CA MET A 134 0.62 11.54 -13.80
C MET A 134 -0.83 11.94 -13.95
N LYS A 135 -1.79 11.03 -13.67
CA LYS A 135 -3.22 11.36 -13.70
C LYS A 135 -3.57 12.41 -12.64
N MET A 136 -3.07 12.26 -11.42
CA MET A 136 -3.28 13.25 -10.35
C MET A 136 -2.66 14.60 -10.69
N LEU A 137 -1.42 14.63 -11.21
CA LEU A 137 -0.74 15.87 -11.58
C LEU A 137 -1.44 16.58 -12.74
N ARG A 138 -1.89 15.85 -13.76
CA ARG A 138 -2.68 16.37 -14.87
C ARG A 138 -3.97 17.02 -14.39
N TRP A 139 -4.71 16.35 -13.54
CA TRP A 139 -5.92 16.90 -12.92
C TRP A 139 -5.62 18.16 -12.10
N SER A 140 -4.54 18.15 -11.32
CA SER A 140 -4.14 19.34 -10.56
C SER A 140 -3.72 20.52 -11.45
N GLY A 141 -3.19 20.23 -12.64
CA GLY A 141 -2.78 21.22 -13.63
C GLY A 141 -3.91 21.68 -14.55
N GLY A 142 -5.11 21.09 -14.46
CA GLY A 142 -6.19 21.32 -15.41
C GLY A 142 -5.87 20.82 -16.83
N VAL A 143 -4.91 19.88 -16.96
CA VAL A 143 -4.45 19.37 -18.26
C VAL A 143 -5.15 18.05 -18.58
N SER A 144 -5.80 18.01 -19.72
CA SER A 144 -6.45 16.83 -20.27
C SER A 144 -5.48 15.97 -21.09
N ARG A 145 -5.94 14.81 -21.59
CA ARG A 145 -5.17 14.01 -22.56
C ARG A 145 -5.19 14.59 -23.97
N THR A 146 -6.22 15.38 -24.31
CA THR A 146 -6.36 16.01 -25.63
C THR A 146 -5.36 17.13 -25.85
N ASP A 147 -4.85 17.73 -24.78
CA ASP A 147 -3.85 18.80 -24.85
C ASP A 147 -2.47 18.31 -25.32
N LYS A 148 -2.26 16.97 -25.38
CA LYS A 148 -1.02 16.32 -25.87
C LYS A 148 0.28 16.83 -25.23
N ILE A 149 0.18 17.43 -24.04
CA ILE A 149 1.35 17.90 -23.28
C ILE A 149 2.15 16.70 -22.77
N ARG A 150 3.48 16.76 -22.89
CA ARG A 150 4.39 15.69 -22.44
C ARG A 150 4.40 15.57 -20.91
N ASP A 151 4.49 14.33 -20.41
CA ASP A 151 4.53 14.05 -18.96
C ASP A 151 5.72 14.73 -18.26
N ASP A 152 6.88 14.81 -18.92
CA ASP A 152 8.08 15.47 -18.39
C ASP A 152 7.86 16.97 -18.13
N TYR A 153 7.15 17.64 -19.03
CA TYR A 153 6.82 19.06 -18.87
C TYR A 153 5.89 19.28 -17.68
N ILE A 154 4.87 18.43 -17.52
CA ILE A 154 3.94 18.50 -16.40
C ILE A 154 4.70 18.28 -15.09
N ARG A 155 5.49 17.21 -14.96
CA ARG A 155 6.31 16.98 -13.76
C ARG A 155 7.27 18.13 -13.47
N GLY A 156 7.94 18.65 -14.50
CA GLY A 156 8.86 19.77 -14.39
C GLY A 156 8.17 21.05 -13.87
N SER A 157 6.92 21.28 -14.28
CA SER A 157 6.11 22.42 -13.81
C SER A 157 5.75 22.31 -12.33
N PHE A 158 5.43 21.10 -11.86
CA PHE A 158 5.14 20.83 -10.45
C PHE A 158 6.40 20.64 -9.59
N LYS A 159 7.60 20.63 -10.19
CA LYS A 159 8.89 20.32 -9.53
C LYS A 159 8.83 19.01 -8.75
N VAL A 160 8.29 17.97 -9.39
CA VAL A 160 8.17 16.59 -8.89
C VAL A 160 9.20 15.72 -9.62
N THR A 161 10.04 15.01 -8.86
CA THR A 161 11.01 14.04 -9.42
C THR A 161 10.31 12.86 -10.06
N MET A 162 10.98 12.07 -10.90
CA MET A 162 10.30 10.92 -11.51
C MET A 162 9.99 9.86 -10.46
N VAL A 163 8.82 9.21 -10.57
CA VAL A 163 8.41 8.19 -9.59
C VAL A 163 9.38 7.02 -9.52
N HIS A 164 9.98 6.63 -10.65
CA HIS A 164 10.91 5.52 -10.71
C HIS A 164 12.19 5.80 -9.92
N GLU A 165 12.70 7.04 -9.97
CA GLU A 165 13.85 7.47 -9.16
C GLU A 165 13.48 7.42 -7.69
N LYS A 166 12.31 7.95 -7.34
CA LYS A 166 11.83 7.97 -5.95
C LYS A 166 11.63 6.56 -5.38
N LEU A 167 11.09 5.64 -6.18
CA LEU A 167 10.94 4.25 -5.80
C LEU A 167 12.30 3.57 -5.60
N ARG A 168 13.27 3.86 -6.46
CA ARG A 168 14.64 3.33 -6.31
C ARG A 168 15.34 3.88 -5.07
N GLU A 169 15.15 5.16 -4.76
CA GLU A 169 15.68 5.80 -3.54
C GLU A 169 15.10 5.17 -2.27
N ASN A 170 13.82 4.82 -2.28
CA ASN A 170 13.14 4.26 -1.11
C ASN A 170 13.49 2.80 -0.82
N ARG A 171 13.99 2.03 -1.81
CA ARG A 171 14.29 0.60 -1.61
C ARG A 171 15.33 0.39 -0.52
N LEU A 172 15.03 -0.52 0.42
CA LEU A 172 16.03 -1.01 1.37
C LEU A 172 17.15 -1.71 0.58
N ARG A 173 18.39 -1.35 0.90
CA ARG A 173 19.61 -1.96 0.36
C ARG A 173 20.25 -2.86 1.39
#